data_AF-A0A6P5JAE3-F1
#
_entry.id   AF-A0A6P5JAE3-F1
#
_cell.length_a   1.000
_cell.length_b   1.000
_cell.length_c   1.000
_cell.angle_alpha   90.00
_cell.angle_beta   90.00
_cell.angle_gamma   90.00
#
_symmetry.space_group_name_H-M   'P 1'
#
loop_
_entity.id
_entity.type
_entity.pdbx_description
1 polymer ?
#
loop_
_entity_poly.entity_id
_entity_poly.type
_entity_poly.pdbx_seq_one_letter_code
_entity_poly.pdbx_strand_id
1 'polypeptide(L)'
;MTPNLGGPYSCAKKRAPQETDPSKLMAEALEFGKEEWDKSQMKKPCKESIAKCSSKRAFLLPLSSSLWISPGPLRIVVLILTAGLTWILGSILLGTHGSSFSRLQQLFSSPENAVTTEPRARKYKCGLPQPCPEQHLAFRVVSGAANVIGPKICLEDKMLMSSVKDNVGRGLNIALVNGVNGELLEARSFDMWAGDVNDLLKFIRPLHEGTLVFVASYDDPATKMNDETRKIFSELGSTNAKELAFRDSWVFVGAKGVQDKSPFEQHVKNSKNTNKYEGWPEALELEGCIPQRTVGTQ
;
A
#
# COMPACT_ATOMS: atom_id res chain seq x y z
N MET A 1 56.76 27.41 3.08
CA MET A 1 56.44 26.48 4.17
C MET A 1 55.01 26.71 4.59
N THR A 2 54.13 25.76 4.24
CA THR A 2 52.82 25.34 4.78
C THR A 2 51.95 24.82 3.61
N PRO A 3 51.10 23.81 3.84
CA PRO A 3 51.02 22.68 2.91
C PRO A 3 49.74 22.62 2.08
N ASN A 4 49.90 21.99 0.92
CA ASN A 4 48.86 21.46 0.04
C ASN A 4 47.97 20.43 0.77
N LEU A 5 46.65 20.57 0.63
CA LEU A 5 45.67 19.50 0.81
C LEU A 5 44.71 19.51 -0.39
N GLY A 6 45.04 18.70 -1.40
CA GLY A 6 44.12 18.34 -2.47
C GLY A 6 43.23 17.19 -2.03
N GLY A 7 41.90 17.39 -2.10
CA GLY A 7 40.88 16.35 -1.95
C GLY A 7 39.98 16.34 -3.18
N PRO A 8 39.62 15.16 -3.75
CA PRO A 8 38.96 15.07 -5.04
C PRO A 8 37.44 14.96 -4.88
N TYR A 9 36.73 16.08 -4.82
CA TYR A 9 35.28 16.10 -5.05
C TYR A 9 34.90 17.36 -5.82
N SER A 10 35.25 17.40 -7.11
CA SER A 10 34.66 18.34 -8.06
C SER A 10 33.51 17.62 -8.76
N CYS A 11 32.26 17.92 -8.39
CA CYS A 11 31.10 17.56 -9.20
C CYS A 11 31.13 18.43 -10.46
N ALA A 12 31.72 17.92 -11.53
CA ALA A 12 31.65 18.52 -12.85
C ALA A 12 30.18 18.54 -13.32
N LYS A 13 29.56 19.73 -13.25
CA LYS A 13 28.25 20.02 -13.85
C LYS A 13 28.43 20.01 -15.37
N LYS A 14 28.24 18.86 -16.03
CA LYS A 14 28.19 18.81 -17.51
C LYS A 14 26.95 19.59 -17.98
N ARG A 15 27.19 20.68 -18.69
CA ARG A 15 26.19 21.49 -19.38
C ARG A 15 25.71 20.69 -20.60
N ALA A 16 24.40 20.61 -20.84
CA ALA A 16 23.83 20.00 -22.03
C ALA A 16 24.28 20.76 -23.29
N PRO A 17 24.68 20.09 -24.39
CA PRO A 17 24.92 20.76 -25.66
C PRO A 17 23.58 21.10 -26.32
N GLN A 18 23.42 22.36 -26.72
CA GLN A 18 22.44 22.74 -27.75
C GLN A 18 23.10 22.49 -29.10
N GLU A 19 22.78 21.39 -29.77
CA GLU A 19 23.14 21.21 -31.18
C GLU A 19 22.05 20.43 -31.91
N THR A 20 21.45 21.10 -32.89
CA THR A 20 20.30 20.63 -33.68
C THR A 20 20.79 20.15 -35.04
N ASP A 21 21.27 18.90 -35.12
CA ASP A 21 21.47 18.20 -36.39
C ASP A 21 21.17 16.68 -36.24
N PRO A 22 20.10 16.16 -36.88
CA PRO A 22 19.68 14.76 -36.77
C PRO A 22 20.65 13.73 -37.37
N SER A 23 21.65 14.14 -38.16
CA SER A 23 22.47 13.21 -38.95
C SER A 23 23.70 12.64 -38.22
N LYS A 24 24.15 13.26 -37.12
CA LYS A 24 25.31 12.79 -36.32
C LYS A 24 24.96 11.83 -35.18
N LEU A 25 23.70 11.75 -34.75
CA LEU A 25 23.27 10.90 -33.63
C LEU A 25 23.32 9.39 -33.94
N MET A 26 23.29 9.00 -35.23
CA MET A 26 23.34 7.59 -35.63
C MET A 26 24.75 7.01 -35.68
N ALA A 27 25.81 7.85 -35.72
CA ALA A 27 27.19 7.38 -35.80
C ALA A 27 27.81 7.04 -34.43
N GLU A 28 27.34 7.67 -33.34
CA GLU A 28 27.86 7.45 -31.98
C GLU A 28 27.14 6.34 -31.21
N ALA A 29 25.96 5.91 -31.68
CA ALA A 29 25.20 4.80 -31.10
C ALA A 29 25.79 3.40 -31.41
N LEU A 30 26.75 3.30 -32.34
CA LEU A 30 27.34 2.02 -32.77
C LEU A 30 28.67 1.67 -32.07
N GLU A 31 29.28 2.57 -31.29
CA GLU A 31 30.51 2.25 -30.53
C GLU A 31 30.26 1.82 -29.08
N PHE A 32 29.05 2.01 -28.53
CA PHE A 32 28.73 1.66 -27.13
C PHE A 32 28.48 0.15 -26.89
N GLY A 33 28.63 -0.69 -27.91
CA GLY A 33 28.28 -2.12 -27.90
C GLY A 33 29.40 -3.09 -27.49
N LYS A 34 30.53 -2.61 -26.97
CA LYS A 34 31.66 -3.48 -26.56
C LYS A 34 32.29 -3.03 -25.24
N GLU A 35 31.59 -3.18 -24.12
CA GLU A 35 32.28 -3.29 -22.82
C GLU A 35 31.74 -4.45 -21.99
N GLU A 36 32.70 -5.27 -21.57
CA GLU A 36 32.61 -6.57 -20.94
C GLU A 36 32.40 -6.39 -19.42
N TRP A 37 31.40 -7.07 -18.85
CA TRP A 37 31.04 -6.92 -17.44
C TRP A 37 32.04 -7.66 -16.52
N ASP A 38 32.90 -6.90 -15.84
CA ASP A 38 33.76 -7.38 -14.76
C ASP A 38 32.93 -7.79 -13.52
N LYS A 39 33.06 -9.06 -13.11
CA LYS A 39 32.34 -9.71 -12.00
C LYS A 39 32.95 -9.43 -10.61
N SER A 40 33.74 -8.37 -10.44
CA SER A 40 34.47 -8.10 -9.18
C SER A 40 33.72 -7.27 -8.13
N GLN A 41 32.55 -6.69 -8.44
CA GLN A 41 31.86 -5.76 -7.52
C GLN A 41 30.70 -6.35 -6.71
N MET A 42 30.55 -7.66 -6.64
CA MET A 42 29.46 -8.30 -5.89
C MET A 42 29.98 -9.03 -4.64
N LYS A 43 30.46 -8.27 -3.66
CA LYS A 43 30.59 -8.71 -2.26
C LYS A 43 30.88 -7.52 -1.35
N LYS A 44 29.86 -7.04 -0.64
CA LYS A 44 29.96 -6.54 0.74
C LYS A 44 28.55 -6.41 1.35
N PRO A 45 28.27 -7.03 2.51
CA PRO A 45 26.96 -7.00 3.14
C PRO A 45 26.69 -5.65 3.80
N CYS A 46 25.44 -5.21 3.70
CA CYS A 46 24.91 -4.04 4.38
C CYS A 46 24.73 -4.38 5.87
N LYS A 47 25.62 -3.86 6.72
CA LYS A 47 25.43 -3.77 8.17
C LYS A 47 25.94 -2.40 8.61
N GLU A 48 25.20 -1.81 9.55
CA GLU A 48 25.44 -0.54 10.25
C GLU A 48 25.00 0.73 9.53
N SER A 49 23.73 1.10 9.76
CA SER A 49 23.32 2.50 9.93
C SER A 49 22.00 2.59 10.72
N ILE A 50 22.04 2.18 11.99
CA ILE A 50 21.10 2.68 13.02
C ILE A 50 21.95 3.19 14.18
N ALA A 51 22.46 4.42 14.07
CA ALA A 51 22.91 5.23 15.20
C ALA A 51 23.37 6.60 14.70
N LYS A 52 22.43 7.45 14.26
CA LYS A 52 22.66 8.90 14.27
C LYS A 52 21.34 9.63 14.41
N CYS A 53 20.76 9.49 15.59
CA CYS A 53 19.78 10.46 16.07
C CYS A 53 20.08 10.75 17.54
N SER A 54 20.29 12.05 17.81
CA SER A 54 20.38 12.69 19.13
C SER A 54 21.62 12.44 20.00
N SER A 55 22.49 13.44 20.04
CA SER A 55 23.15 13.84 21.29
C SER A 55 23.28 15.35 21.32
N LYS A 56 22.30 16.01 21.96
CA LYS A 56 22.43 17.40 22.40
C LYS A 56 23.33 17.42 23.63
N ARG A 57 24.39 18.23 23.54
CA ARG A 57 25.30 18.62 24.61
C ARG A 57 24.51 19.17 25.81
N ALA A 58 24.58 18.49 26.95
CA ALA A 58 24.23 19.07 28.25
C ALA A 58 25.52 19.62 28.89
N PHE A 59 25.50 20.92 29.16
CA PHE A 59 26.54 21.67 29.85
C PHE A 59 26.45 21.35 31.35
N LEU A 60 27.53 20.83 31.93
CA LEU A 60 27.67 20.67 33.38
C LEU A 60 28.03 22.02 34.01
N LEU A 61 27.25 22.46 35.00
CA LEU A 61 27.70 23.40 36.02
C LEU A 61 28.10 22.60 37.27
N PRO A 62 29.18 22.96 37.98
CA PRO A 62 29.54 22.33 39.23
C PRO A 62 28.79 23.03 40.37
N LEU A 63 28.05 22.27 41.18
CA LEU A 63 27.61 22.76 42.48
C LEU A 63 28.51 22.19 43.57
N SER A 64 29.17 23.13 44.24
CA SER A 64 30.03 22.99 45.38
C SER A 64 29.39 22.18 46.51
N SER A 65 30.26 21.40 47.13
CA SER A 65 30.11 20.70 48.39
C SER A 65 29.63 21.57 49.55
N SER A 66 29.12 20.85 50.56
CA SER A 66 29.01 21.18 52.00
C SER A 66 27.89 22.11 52.49
N LEU A 67 26.84 21.48 53.04
CA LEU A 67 26.36 21.88 54.36
C LEU A 67 26.09 20.64 55.23
N TRP A 68 27.05 20.36 56.09
CA TRP A 68 26.97 19.38 57.18
C TRP A 68 26.06 19.91 58.28
N ILE A 69 25.08 19.12 58.71
CA ILE A 69 24.41 19.30 60.02
C ILE A 69 24.19 17.90 60.60
N SER A 70 24.63 17.67 61.83
CA SER A 70 24.84 16.39 62.52
C SER A 70 23.58 15.47 62.68
N PRO A 71 23.76 14.16 62.95
CA PRO A 71 22.66 13.21 63.13
C PRO A 71 22.09 13.32 64.56
N GLY A 72 20.83 13.74 64.68
CA GLY A 72 20.11 13.77 65.96
C GLY A 72 18.62 13.52 65.76
N PRO A 73 17.89 13.10 66.82
CA PRO A 73 16.47 12.74 66.77
C PRO A 73 15.57 13.87 66.26
N LEU A 74 16.04 15.12 66.34
CA LEU A 74 15.42 16.30 65.77
C LEU A 74 15.17 16.21 64.25
N ARG A 75 16.01 15.49 63.47
CA ARG A 75 15.78 15.30 62.03
C ARG A 75 14.54 14.46 61.74
N ILE A 76 14.30 13.42 62.55
CA ILE A 76 13.13 12.56 62.40
C ILE A 76 11.87 13.35 62.73
N VAL A 77 11.93 14.18 63.78
CA VAL A 77 10.80 15.05 64.15
C VAL A 77 10.50 16.06 63.04
N VAL A 78 11.52 16.72 62.46
CA VAL A 78 11.31 17.65 61.33
C VAL A 78 10.72 16.94 60.11
N LEU A 79 11.22 15.74 59.77
CA LEU A 79 10.68 14.97 58.64
C LEU A 79 9.23 14.56 58.87
N ILE A 80 8.87 14.08 60.06
CA ILE A 80 7.48 13.72 60.42
C ILE A 80 6.58 14.96 60.39
N LEU A 81 7.03 16.11 60.90
CA LEU A 81 6.25 17.34 60.84
C LEU A 81 6.06 17.83 59.40
N THR A 82 7.08 17.74 58.54
CA THR A 82 6.94 18.09 57.11
C THR A 82 6.03 17.13 56.35
N ALA A 83 6.09 15.83 56.65
CA ALA A 83 5.20 14.83 56.07
C ALA A 83 3.75 15.03 56.56
N GLY A 84 3.57 15.34 57.84
CA GLY A 84 2.27 15.68 58.42
C GLY A 84 1.68 16.96 57.85
N LEU A 85 2.47 18.03 57.73
CA LEU A 85 2.05 19.28 57.10
C LEU A 85 1.71 19.11 55.63
N THR A 86 2.50 18.35 54.88
CA THR A 86 2.21 18.05 53.46
C THR A 86 0.99 17.16 53.30
N TRP A 87 0.76 16.21 54.21
CA TRP A 87 -0.46 15.41 54.25
C TRP A 87 -1.68 16.27 54.61
N ILE A 88 -1.58 17.16 55.59
CA ILE A 88 -2.65 18.06 56.01
C ILE A 88 -2.98 19.05 54.88
N LEU A 89 -1.98 19.71 54.30
CA LEU A 89 -2.15 20.57 53.11
C LEU A 89 -2.73 19.79 51.93
N GLY A 90 -2.25 18.57 51.69
CA GLY A 90 -2.77 17.67 50.66
C GLY A 90 -4.22 17.29 50.90
N SER A 91 -4.63 17.03 52.15
CA SER A 91 -6.02 16.73 52.51
C SER A 91 -6.93 17.96 52.51
N ILE A 92 -6.41 19.16 52.76
CA ILE A 92 -7.15 20.43 52.57
C ILE A 92 -7.32 20.73 51.07
N LEU A 93 -6.31 20.41 50.24
CA LEU A 93 -6.33 20.59 48.78
C LEU A 93 -7.12 19.50 48.03
N LEU A 94 -7.11 18.25 48.51
CA LEU A 94 -7.79 17.09 47.88
C LEU A 94 -9.04 16.61 48.63
N GLY A 95 -9.50 17.36 49.62
CA GLY A 95 -10.91 17.34 49.99
C GLY A 95 -11.20 16.98 51.43
N THR A 96 -11.68 17.99 52.16
CA THR A 96 -12.78 17.81 53.10
C THR A 96 -14.01 18.55 52.57
N HIS A 97 -14.88 17.76 51.95
CA HIS A 97 -16.33 17.80 52.13
C HIS A 97 -17.08 19.11 51.86
N GLY A 98 -17.88 19.07 50.79
CA GLY A 98 -19.18 19.73 50.78
C GLY A 98 -19.26 21.00 49.94
N SER A 99 -19.85 20.82 48.77
CA SER A 99 -20.47 21.84 47.92
C SER A 99 -19.53 22.76 47.11
N SER A 100 -19.87 22.85 45.83
CA SER A 100 -19.39 23.87 44.89
C SER A 100 -18.05 23.60 44.19
N PHE A 101 -18.05 22.66 43.25
CA PHE A 101 -17.04 22.64 42.18
C PHE A 101 -17.64 22.27 40.81
N SER A 102 -18.84 22.77 40.51
CA SER A 102 -19.48 22.61 39.20
C SER A 102 -18.89 23.50 38.09
N ARG A 103 -17.69 24.08 38.27
CA ARG A 103 -17.08 25.02 37.30
C ARG A 103 -15.65 24.71 36.86
N LEU A 104 -15.03 23.64 37.35
CA LEU A 104 -13.71 23.21 36.87
C LEU A 104 -13.72 21.87 36.11
N GLN A 105 -14.90 21.26 35.98
CA GLN A 105 -15.14 20.15 35.06
C GLN A 105 -15.20 20.61 33.58
N GLN A 106 -15.26 21.91 33.32
CA GLN A 106 -15.22 22.49 31.97
C GLN A 106 -13.80 22.76 31.43
N LEU A 107 -12.73 22.64 32.23
CA LEU A 107 -11.35 22.91 31.78
C LEU A 107 -10.44 21.68 31.76
N PHE A 108 -10.89 20.53 32.26
CA PHE A 108 -10.21 19.23 32.10
C PHE A 108 -11.05 18.19 31.34
N SER A 109 -12.07 18.64 30.59
CA SER A 109 -12.65 17.83 29.52
C SER A 109 -11.72 17.87 28.31
N SER A 110 -10.56 17.24 28.45
CA SER A 110 -9.75 16.78 27.32
C SER A 110 -10.62 15.84 26.48
N PRO A 111 -10.75 16.05 25.15
CA PRO A 111 -11.35 15.06 24.28
C PRO A 111 -10.30 13.95 24.06
N GLU A 112 -9.98 13.20 25.09
CA GLU A 112 -9.38 11.89 24.90
C GLU A 112 -10.53 10.93 24.59
N ASN A 113 -10.66 10.59 23.32
CA ASN A 113 -11.61 9.62 22.79
C ASN A 113 -13.09 10.03 22.83
N ALA A 114 -13.39 11.27 22.43
CA ALA A 114 -14.46 11.38 21.45
C ALA A 114 -13.87 10.78 20.17
N VAL A 115 -14.01 9.46 20.02
CA VAL A 115 -14.23 8.92 18.69
C VAL A 115 -15.45 9.72 18.23
N THR A 116 -15.22 10.79 17.49
CA THR A 116 -16.09 11.09 16.37
C THR A 116 -16.08 9.80 15.58
N THR A 117 -16.97 8.89 15.96
CA THR A 117 -17.67 8.13 14.97
C THR A 117 -18.41 9.21 14.19
N GLU A 118 -17.69 9.86 13.26
CA GLU A 118 -18.06 9.73 11.84
C GLU A 118 -18.84 8.43 11.78
N PRO A 119 -20.18 8.47 11.67
CA PRO A 119 -20.98 7.26 11.74
C PRO A 119 -20.32 6.35 10.74
N ARG A 120 -19.59 5.31 11.20
CA ARG A 120 -18.72 4.51 10.34
C ARG A 120 -19.63 4.15 9.20
N ALA A 121 -19.46 4.79 8.04
CA ALA A 121 -20.49 4.80 7.02
C ALA A 121 -20.85 3.35 6.82
N ARG A 122 -22.10 2.96 7.11
CA ARG A 122 -22.47 1.56 7.26
C ARG A 122 -21.96 0.86 6.01
N LYS A 123 -20.87 0.10 6.17
CA LYS A 123 -20.18 -0.48 5.04
C LYS A 123 -21.10 -1.57 4.52
N TYR A 124 -21.60 -1.38 3.32
CA TYR A 124 -22.41 -2.38 2.64
C TYR A 124 -21.52 -3.53 2.19
N LYS A 125 -22.09 -4.51 1.50
CA LYS A 125 -21.36 -5.69 1.03
C LYS A 125 -20.07 -5.30 0.32
N CYS A 126 -18.97 -6.00 0.60
CA CYS A 126 -17.61 -5.73 0.13
C CYS A 126 -17.04 -4.35 0.51
N GLY A 127 -17.65 -3.67 1.48
CA GLY A 127 -17.24 -2.33 1.91
C GLY A 127 -17.66 -1.21 0.96
N LEU A 128 -18.70 -1.45 0.15
CA LEU A 128 -19.26 -0.45 -0.76
C LEU A 128 -19.83 0.76 0.00
N PRO A 129 -19.80 1.97 -0.59
CA PRO A 129 -20.35 3.18 0.02
C PRO A 129 -21.89 3.21 0.01
N GLN A 130 -22.53 2.48 -0.90
CA GLN A 130 -23.98 2.40 -1.07
C GLN A 130 -24.42 0.94 -1.33
N PRO A 131 -25.68 0.57 -1.01
CA PRO A 131 -26.17 -0.77 -1.28
C PRO A 131 -26.41 -0.96 -2.78
N CYS A 132 -26.23 -2.19 -3.26
CA CYS A 132 -26.62 -2.54 -4.62
C CYS A 132 -28.15 -2.66 -4.76
N PRO A 133 -28.71 -2.39 -5.95
CA PRO A 133 -30.10 -2.67 -6.26
C PRO A 133 -30.44 -4.16 -6.10
N GLU A 134 -31.73 -4.48 -6.09
CA GLU A 134 -32.19 -5.87 -6.10
C GLU A 134 -31.67 -6.62 -7.34
N GLN A 135 -31.47 -7.93 -7.21
CA GLN A 135 -30.96 -8.80 -8.28
C GLN A 135 -29.59 -8.36 -8.84
N HIS A 136 -28.75 -7.74 -8.02
CA HIS A 136 -27.37 -7.42 -8.36
C HIS A 136 -26.39 -8.05 -7.38
N LEU A 137 -25.19 -8.36 -7.86
CA LEU A 137 -24.05 -8.83 -7.06
C LEU A 137 -23.11 -7.65 -6.78
N ALA A 138 -22.91 -7.35 -5.50
CA ALA A 138 -21.95 -6.38 -5.01
C ALA A 138 -20.53 -6.93 -5.11
N PHE A 139 -19.61 -6.18 -5.71
CA PHE A 139 -18.21 -6.58 -5.81
C PHE A 139 -17.25 -5.45 -5.51
N ARG A 140 -16.03 -5.82 -5.12
CA ARG A 140 -14.88 -4.93 -5.01
C ARG A 140 -13.61 -5.66 -5.41
N VAL A 141 -12.90 -5.10 -6.37
CA VAL A 141 -11.62 -5.60 -6.89
C VAL A 141 -10.56 -4.53 -6.66
N VAL A 142 -9.45 -4.93 -6.05
CA VAL A 142 -8.30 -4.07 -5.79
C VAL A 142 -7.06 -4.73 -6.38
N SER A 143 -6.29 -4.02 -7.22
CA SER A 143 -5.02 -4.52 -7.71
C SER A 143 -3.97 -4.56 -6.60
N GLY A 144 -2.85 -5.25 -6.85
CA GLY A 144 -1.71 -5.18 -5.98
C GLY A 144 -1.08 -3.78 -5.96
N ALA A 145 -0.48 -3.42 -4.83
CA ALA A 145 0.36 -2.23 -4.72
C ALA A 145 1.83 -2.64 -4.85
N ALA A 146 2.43 -2.29 -5.99
CA ALA A 146 3.73 -2.76 -6.40
C ALA A 146 3.83 -4.30 -6.25
N ASN A 147 4.89 -4.78 -5.60
CA ASN A 147 5.11 -6.18 -5.27
C ASN A 147 4.93 -6.49 -3.76
N VAL A 148 4.43 -5.54 -2.96
CA VAL A 148 4.39 -5.67 -1.49
C VAL A 148 3.01 -6.00 -0.93
N ILE A 149 1.95 -5.44 -1.51
CA ILE A 149 0.57 -5.68 -1.07
C ILE A 149 -0.14 -6.40 -2.21
N GLY A 150 -0.62 -7.60 -1.94
CA GLY A 150 -1.35 -8.40 -2.92
C GLY A 150 -2.76 -7.87 -3.19
N PRO A 151 -3.37 -8.29 -4.31
CA PRO A 151 -4.69 -7.86 -4.71
C PRO A 151 -5.77 -8.44 -3.80
N LYS A 152 -6.98 -7.89 -3.93
CA LYS A 152 -8.17 -8.35 -3.21
C LYS A 152 -9.35 -8.43 -4.16
N ILE A 153 -10.07 -9.54 -4.12
CA ILE A 153 -11.31 -9.74 -4.87
C ILE A 153 -12.39 -10.16 -3.88
N CYS A 154 -13.44 -9.34 -3.76
CA CYS A 154 -14.61 -9.59 -2.94
C CYS A 154 -15.87 -9.60 -3.80
N LEU A 155 -16.76 -10.55 -3.53
CA LEU A 155 -18.09 -10.63 -4.12
C LEU A 155 -19.10 -11.02 -3.05
N GLU A 156 -20.20 -10.27 -2.90
CA GLU A 156 -21.27 -10.57 -1.95
C GLU A 156 -20.75 -10.81 -0.51
N ASP A 157 -19.85 -9.94 -0.03
CA ASP A 157 -19.13 -10.06 1.26
C ASP A 157 -18.21 -11.28 1.41
N LYS A 158 -18.09 -12.10 0.38
CA LYS A 158 -17.16 -13.24 0.36
C LYS A 158 -15.84 -12.80 -0.26
N MET A 159 -14.78 -12.86 0.53
CA MET A 159 -13.41 -12.68 0.06
C MET A 159 -13.00 -13.88 -0.78
N LEU A 160 -12.94 -13.71 -2.11
CA LEU A 160 -12.56 -14.74 -3.07
C LEU A 160 -11.03 -14.89 -3.13
N MET A 161 -10.31 -13.78 -3.26
CA MET A 161 -8.85 -13.75 -3.31
C MET A 161 -8.30 -12.65 -2.41
N SER A 162 -7.25 -12.95 -1.64
CA SER A 162 -6.50 -11.97 -0.87
C SER A 162 -5.19 -12.54 -0.34
N SER A 163 -4.23 -11.70 0.04
CA SER A 163 -3.01 -12.13 0.74
C SER A 163 -3.29 -12.87 2.04
N VAL A 164 -4.38 -12.56 2.73
CA VAL A 164 -4.77 -13.23 3.98
C VAL A 164 -5.25 -14.66 3.73
N LYS A 165 -5.80 -14.94 2.54
CA LYS A 165 -6.23 -16.28 2.12
C LYS A 165 -5.10 -17.09 1.49
N ASP A 166 -3.91 -16.51 1.36
CA ASP A 166 -2.73 -17.14 0.76
C ASP A 166 -2.98 -17.74 -0.63
N ASN A 167 -3.84 -17.08 -1.42
CA ASN A 167 -4.24 -17.53 -2.76
C ASN A 167 -4.02 -16.46 -3.83
N VAL A 168 -3.08 -15.55 -3.60
CA VAL A 168 -2.69 -14.49 -4.55
C VAL A 168 -1.21 -14.58 -4.86
N GLY A 169 -0.83 -14.20 -6.08
CA GLY A 169 0.54 -14.26 -6.55
C GLY A 169 0.82 -13.18 -7.61
N ARG A 170 2.11 -12.97 -7.92
CA ARG A 170 2.53 -12.09 -9.01
C ARG A 170 1.82 -12.46 -10.31
N GLY A 171 1.51 -11.46 -11.12
CA GLY A 171 0.86 -11.62 -12.42
C GLY A 171 -0.63 -11.32 -12.37
N LEU A 172 -1.42 -12.20 -12.98
CA LEU A 172 -2.88 -12.09 -13.08
C LEU A 172 -3.54 -12.96 -12.03
N ASN A 173 -4.35 -12.37 -11.16
CA ASN A 173 -5.14 -13.08 -10.16
C ASN A 173 -6.59 -13.11 -10.67
N ILE A 174 -7.10 -14.32 -10.94
CA ILE A 174 -8.38 -14.51 -11.61
C ILE A 174 -9.31 -15.33 -10.74
N ALA A 175 -10.53 -14.83 -10.53
CA ALA A 175 -11.63 -15.56 -9.91
C ALA A 175 -12.78 -15.73 -10.90
N LEU A 176 -13.20 -16.99 -11.08
CA LEU A 176 -14.33 -17.39 -11.92
C LEU A 176 -15.54 -17.62 -11.03
N VAL A 177 -16.66 -17.00 -11.39
CA VAL A 177 -17.88 -17.02 -10.59
C VAL A 177 -19.06 -17.34 -11.49
N ASN A 178 -19.99 -18.13 -10.99
CA ASN A 178 -21.26 -18.36 -11.66
C ASN A 178 -22.14 -17.09 -11.60
N GLY A 179 -22.50 -16.53 -12.76
CA GLY A 179 -23.28 -15.29 -12.86
C GLY A 179 -24.75 -15.39 -12.44
N VAL A 180 -25.26 -16.61 -12.16
CA VAL A 180 -26.63 -16.83 -11.68
C VAL A 180 -26.70 -16.76 -10.16
N ASN A 181 -25.88 -17.57 -9.47
CA ASN A 181 -25.94 -17.72 -8.01
C ASN A 181 -24.81 -16.98 -7.27
N GLY A 182 -23.83 -16.42 -7.98
CA GLY A 182 -22.68 -15.72 -7.40
C GLY A 182 -21.69 -16.63 -6.67
N GLU A 183 -21.72 -17.94 -6.92
CA GLU A 183 -20.78 -18.88 -6.31
C GLU A 183 -19.43 -18.91 -7.02
N LEU A 184 -18.36 -19.03 -6.23
CA LEU A 184 -17.01 -19.19 -6.74
C LEU A 184 -16.85 -20.57 -7.39
N LEU A 185 -16.48 -20.58 -8.66
CA LEU A 185 -16.15 -21.80 -9.40
C LEU A 185 -14.68 -22.17 -9.18
N GLU A 186 -13.78 -21.22 -9.45
CA GLU A 186 -12.34 -21.43 -9.28
C GLU A 186 -11.62 -20.08 -9.09
N ALA A 187 -10.52 -20.05 -8.34
CA ALA A 187 -9.67 -18.87 -8.20
C ALA A 187 -8.20 -19.29 -8.27
N ARG A 188 -7.41 -18.61 -9.11
CA ARG A 188 -5.99 -18.92 -9.31
C ARG A 188 -5.19 -17.67 -9.70
N SER A 189 -3.92 -17.66 -9.32
CA SER A 189 -2.94 -16.68 -9.78
C SER A 189 -2.04 -17.25 -10.87
N PHE A 190 -1.72 -16.45 -11.88
CA PHE A 190 -0.86 -16.81 -13.02
C PHE A 190 0.30 -15.83 -13.13
N ASP A 191 1.53 -16.31 -12.97
CA ASP A 191 2.73 -15.47 -13.02
C ASP A 191 3.06 -15.07 -14.47
N MET A 192 2.77 -13.81 -14.81
CA MET A 192 3.01 -13.25 -16.14
C MET A 192 4.43 -12.67 -16.31
N TRP A 193 5.33 -12.86 -15.34
CA TRP A 193 6.74 -12.49 -15.43
C TRP A 193 7.63 -13.69 -15.68
N ALA A 194 7.56 -14.70 -14.81
CA ALA A 194 8.42 -15.89 -14.86
C ALA A 194 7.67 -17.20 -15.16
N GLY A 195 6.32 -17.19 -15.14
CA GLY A 195 5.50 -18.36 -15.38
C GLY A 195 5.24 -18.68 -16.85
N ASP A 196 4.47 -19.76 -17.08
CA ASP A 196 4.00 -20.16 -18.40
C ASP A 196 2.58 -19.64 -18.67
N VAL A 197 2.39 -18.93 -19.78
CA VAL A 197 1.11 -18.42 -20.24
C VAL A 197 0.13 -19.53 -20.62
N ASN A 198 0.62 -20.74 -20.93
CA ASN A 198 -0.24 -21.88 -21.27
C ASN A 198 -1.12 -22.32 -20.10
N ASP A 199 -0.68 -22.14 -18.86
CA ASP A 199 -1.48 -22.48 -17.69
C ASP A 199 -2.69 -21.55 -17.54
N LEU A 200 -2.51 -20.27 -17.87
CA LEU A 200 -3.62 -19.34 -18.00
C LEU A 200 -4.56 -19.79 -19.11
N LEU A 201 -4.06 -20.06 -20.32
CA LEU A 201 -4.90 -20.48 -21.45
C LEU A 201 -5.75 -21.73 -21.15
N LYS A 202 -5.19 -22.73 -20.47
CA LYS A 202 -5.94 -23.92 -20.04
C LYS A 202 -7.06 -23.59 -19.05
N PHE A 203 -6.91 -22.52 -18.26
CA PHE A 203 -7.89 -22.07 -17.28
C PHE A 203 -9.01 -21.21 -17.87
N ILE A 204 -8.70 -20.30 -18.81
CA ILE A 204 -9.70 -19.38 -19.41
C ILE A 204 -10.41 -19.94 -20.66
N ARG A 205 -9.87 -20.94 -21.35
CA ARG A 205 -10.55 -21.55 -22.51
C ARG A 205 -11.84 -22.31 -22.18
N PRO A 206 -11.91 -23.14 -21.12
CA PRO A 206 -13.11 -23.96 -20.84
C PRO A 206 -14.26 -23.19 -20.15
N LEU A 207 -14.29 -21.86 -20.26
CA LEU A 207 -15.34 -21.05 -19.63
C LEU A 207 -16.70 -21.26 -20.32
N HIS A 208 -17.70 -21.60 -19.51
CA HIS A 208 -19.10 -21.63 -19.95
C HIS A 208 -19.67 -20.22 -20.03
N GLU A 209 -20.60 -20.00 -20.96
CA GLU A 209 -21.38 -18.77 -21.01
C GLU A 209 -22.09 -18.53 -19.67
N GLY A 210 -22.19 -17.26 -19.28
CA GLY A 210 -22.74 -16.91 -17.96
C GLY A 210 -21.70 -16.79 -16.85
N THR A 211 -20.48 -17.28 -17.06
CA THR A 211 -19.39 -17.16 -16.07
C THR A 211 -18.87 -15.72 -16.02
N LEU A 212 -18.83 -15.15 -14.81
CA LEU A 212 -18.17 -13.89 -14.51
C LEU A 212 -16.67 -14.13 -14.27
N VAL A 213 -15.85 -13.22 -14.78
CA VAL A 213 -14.39 -13.32 -14.69
C VAL A 213 -13.86 -12.06 -14.02
N PHE A 214 -13.40 -12.18 -12.78
CA PHE A 214 -12.76 -11.11 -12.03
C PHE A 214 -11.25 -11.21 -12.20
N VAL A 215 -10.59 -10.11 -12.53
CA VAL A 215 -9.15 -10.06 -12.75
C VAL A 215 -8.55 -8.91 -11.96
N ALA A 216 -7.47 -9.21 -11.21
CA ALA A 216 -6.66 -8.23 -10.53
C ALA A 216 -5.17 -8.48 -10.82
N SER A 217 -4.48 -7.45 -11.28
CA SER A 217 -3.03 -7.47 -11.49
C SER A 217 -2.26 -7.39 -10.16
N TYR A 218 -1.07 -7.97 -10.12
CA TYR A 218 -0.11 -7.84 -9.03
C TYR A 218 1.33 -7.85 -9.55
N ASP A 219 2.12 -6.84 -9.23
CA ASP A 219 3.48 -6.61 -9.70
C ASP A 219 3.59 -6.44 -11.23
N ASP A 220 3.50 -7.50 -12.03
CA ASP A 220 3.55 -7.44 -13.49
C ASP A 220 2.55 -8.37 -14.18
N PRO A 221 1.49 -7.84 -14.83
CA PRO A 221 0.47 -8.66 -15.48
C PRO A 221 0.75 -9.00 -16.95
N ALA A 222 1.78 -8.45 -17.59
CA ALA A 222 1.81 -8.36 -19.06
C ALA A 222 3.00 -9.01 -19.78
N THR A 223 4.16 -9.19 -19.14
CA THR A 223 5.40 -9.57 -19.84
C THR A 223 5.28 -10.87 -20.65
N LYS A 224 4.53 -11.84 -20.16
CA LYS A 224 4.29 -13.13 -20.82
C LYS A 224 2.95 -13.24 -21.56
N MET A 225 2.12 -12.20 -21.55
CA MET A 225 0.85 -12.24 -22.29
C MET A 225 1.09 -12.26 -23.80
N ASN A 226 0.48 -13.24 -24.47
CA ASN A 226 0.49 -13.36 -25.92
C ASN A 226 -0.81 -12.82 -26.55
N ASP A 227 -0.83 -12.72 -27.87
CA ASP A 227 -1.99 -12.20 -28.62
C ASP A 227 -3.25 -13.03 -28.39
N GLU A 228 -3.12 -14.34 -28.16
CA GLU A 228 -4.25 -15.21 -27.89
C GLU A 228 -4.90 -14.90 -26.54
N THR A 229 -4.12 -14.78 -25.47
CA THR A 229 -4.60 -14.39 -24.14
C THR A 229 -5.26 -13.02 -24.19
N ARG A 230 -4.66 -12.06 -24.89
CA ARG A 230 -5.22 -10.71 -25.07
C ARG A 230 -6.55 -10.76 -25.81
N LYS A 231 -6.64 -11.58 -26.87
CA LYS A 231 -7.88 -11.79 -27.62
C LYS A 231 -8.98 -12.38 -26.73
N ILE A 232 -8.67 -13.39 -25.91
CA ILE A 232 -9.66 -13.99 -25.00
C ILE A 232 -10.17 -12.95 -24.01
N PHE A 233 -9.31 -12.13 -23.40
CA PHE A 233 -9.78 -11.06 -22.52
C PHE A 233 -10.63 -10.01 -23.25
N SER A 234 -10.31 -9.69 -24.51
CA SER A 234 -11.17 -8.83 -25.32
C SER A 234 -12.54 -9.46 -25.60
N GLU A 235 -12.61 -10.76 -25.87
CA GLU A 235 -13.88 -11.50 -26.02
C GLU A 235 -14.68 -11.57 -24.70
N LEU A 236 -14.02 -11.44 -23.55
CA LEU A 236 -14.67 -11.31 -22.24
C LEU A 236 -15.15 -9.89 -21.93
N GLY A 237 -14.88 -8.93 -22.82
CA GLY A 237 -15.32 -7.53 -22.72
C GLY A 237 -14.23 -6.51 -22.37
N SER A 238 -12.95 -6.92 -22.30
CA SER A 238 -11.85 -5.98 -21.99
C SER A 238 -11.43 -5.14 -23.19
N THR A 239 -11.27 -3.84 -22.94
CA THR A 239 -10.72 -2.87 -23.88
C THR A 239 -9.21 -2.70 -23.72
N ASN A 240 -8.71 -2.70 -22.48
CA ASN A 240 -7.31 -2.43 -22.19
C ASN A 240 -6.40 -3.65 -22.35
N ALA A 241 -6.94 -4.88 -22.35
CA ALA A 241 -6.13 -6.11 -22.44
C ALA A 241 -5.18 -6.14 -23.65
N LYS A 242 -5.54 -5.51 -24.76
CA LYS A 242 -4.69 -5.42 -25.96
C LYS A 242 -3.42 -4.60 -25.74
N GLU A 243 -3.48 -3.62 -24.85
CA GLU A 243 -2.42 -2.61 -24.67
C GLU A 243 -1.67 -2.73 -23.34
N LEU A 244 -2.10 -3.65 -22.46
CA LEU A 244 -1.43 -3.89 -21.19
C LEU A 244 0.06 -4.14 -21.35
N ALA A 245 0.85 -3.36 -20.63
CA ALA A 245 2.30 -3.37 -20.65
C ALA A 245 2.89 -3.71 -19.27
N PHE A 246 4.22 -3.79 -19.23
CA PHE A 246 5.00 -4.18 -18.06
C PHE A 246 4.65 -3.33 -16.82
N ARG A 247 4.21 -4.01 -15.75
CA ARG A 247 3.79 -3.44 -14.45
C ARG A 247 2.62 -2.45 -14.50
N ASP A 248 1.86 -2.44 -15.58
CA ASP A 248 0.60 -1.70 -15.59
C ASP A 248 -0.31 -2.22 -14.46
N SER A 249 -0.99 -1.31 -13.77
CA SER A 249 -2.06 -1.71 -12.86
C SER A 249 -3.35 -1.85 -13.66
N TRP A 250 -4.01 -2.97 -13.47
CA TRP A 250 -5.23 -3.35 -14.16
C TRP A 250 -6.17 -4.13 -13.25
N VAL A 251 -7.44 -3.75 -13.29
CA VAL A 251 -8.56 -4.47 -12.68
C VAL A 251 -9.68 -4.55 -13.70
N PHE A 252 -10.28 -5.72 -13.81
CA PHE A 252 -11.28 -5.99 -14.83
C PHE A 252 -12.30 -6.99 -14.32
N VAL A 253 -13.57 -6.75 -14.64
CA VAL A 253 -14.64 -7.72 -14.45
C VAL A 253 -15.33 -7.92 -15.78
N GLY A 254 -15.24 -9.12 -16.33
CA GLY A 254 -15.86 -9.50 -17.59
C GLY A 254 -16.85 -10.64 -17.43
N ALA A 255 -17.43 -11.06 -18.54
CA ALA A 255 -18.29 -12.24 -18.58
C ALA A 255 -18.12 -13.01 -19.89
N LYS A 256 -18.20 -14.34 -19.84
CA LYS A 256 -18.26 -15.13 -21.07
C LYS A 256 -19.63 -14.97 -21.74
N GLY A 257 -19.61 -14.67 -23.04
CA GLY A 257 -20.80 -14.43 -23.85
C GLY A 257 -21.33 -12.99 -23.78
N VAL A 258 -20.51 -12.03 -23.33
CA VAL A 258 -20.85 -10.60 -23.45
C VAL A 258 -20.64 -10.14 -24.89
N GLN A 259 -21.59 -9.36 -25.43
CA GLN A 259 -21.46 -8.79 -26.77
C GLN A 259 -20.78 -7.41 -26.73
N ASP A 260 -21.00 -6.67 -25.65
CA ASP A 260 -20.47 -5.34 -25.45
C ASP A 260 -19.21 -5.33 -24.56
N LYS A 261 -18.54 -4.17 -24.55
CA LYS A 261 -17.44 -3.89 -23.64
C LYS A 261 -17.94 -3.89 -22.20
N SER A 262 -17.13 -4.41 -21.28
CA SER A 262 -17.47 -4.34 -19.87
C SER A 262 -17.40 -2.90 -19.36
N PRO A 263 -18.40 -2.42 -18.59
CA PRO A 263 -18.28 -1.15 -17.90
C PRO A 263 -17.33 -1.22 -16.68
N PHE A 264 -16.90 -2.41 -16.30
CA PHE A 264 -16.11 -2.67 -15.10
C PHE A 264 -14.66 -2.94 -15.47
N GLU A 265 -13.94 -1.90 -15.88
CA GLU A 265 -12.53 -1.97 -16.21
C GLU A 265 -11.81 -0.68 -15.79
N GLN A 266 -10.63 -0.80 -15.19
CA GLN A 266 -9.72 0.31 -14.95
C GLN A 266 -8.27 -0.11 -15.24
N HIS A 267 -7.50 0.83 -15.76
CA HIS A 267 -6.10 0.64 -16.14
C HIS A 267 -5.29 1.89 -15.84
N VAL A 268 -4.10 1.72 -15.28
CA VAL A 268 -3.09 2.77 -15.11
C VAL A 268 -1.77 2.27 -15.65
N LYS A 269 -1.27 2.99 -16.65
CA LYS A 269 -0.01 2.69 -17.31
C LYS A 269 1.18 2.97 -16.39
N ASN A 270 2.15 2.07 -16.38
CA ASN A 270 3.44 2.28 -15.76
C ASN A 270 4.23 3.36 -16.51
N SER A 271 4.56 4.45 -15.80
CA SER A 271 5.37 5.54 -16.33
C SER A 271 6.20 6.18 -15.23
N LYS A 272 7.51 6.32 -15.48
CA LYS A 272 8.47 6.87 -14.52
C LYS A 272 8.08 8.25 -13.97
N ASN A 273 7.30 9.02 -14.73
CA ASN A 273 6.93 10.39 -14.37
C ASN A 273 5.62 10.49 -13.57
N THR A 274 4.74 9.49 -13.64
CA THR A 274 3.40 9.50 -13.03
C THR A 274 3.21 8.43 -11.97
N ASN A 275 4.17 7.52 -11.83
CA ASN A 275 4.10 6.43 -10.87
C ASN A 275 4.07 6.94 -9.43
N LYS A 276 3.17 6.35 -8.63
CA LYS A 276 3.06 6.60 -7.19
C LYS A 276 4.15 5.89 -6.39
N TYR A 277 4.61 4.73 -6.87
CA TYR A 277 5.68 3.96 -6.25
C TYR A 277 6.92 3.96 -7.15
N GLU A 278 8.07 3.58 -6.59
CA GLU A 278 9.33 3.54 -7.34
C GLU A 278 9.31 2.42 -8.40
N GLY A 279 8.82 2.75 -9.61
CA GLY A 279 8.74 1.81 -10.73
C GLY A 279 7.45 1.00 -10.82
N TRP A 280 6.40 1.38 -10.06
CA TRP A 280 5.04 0.84 -10.21
C TRP A 280 3.99 1.97 -10.13
N PRO A 281 2.91 1.90 -10.92
CA PRO A 281 1.78 2.81 -10.83
C PRO A 281 0.98 2.59 -9.54
N GLU A 282 0.02 3.47 -9.27
CA GLU A 282 -0.85 3.31 -8.11
C GLU A 282 -1.76 2.09 -8.21
N ALA A 283 -2.13 1.55 -7.04
CA ALA A 283 -3.10 0.46 -6.98
C ALA A 283 -4.48 0.96 -7.37
N LEU A 284 -5.18 0.17 -8.18
CA LEU A 284 -6.52 0.45 -8.64
C LEU A 284 -7.55 -0.19 -7.73
N GLU A 285 -8.69 0.48 -7.62
CA GLU A 285 -9.87 -0.02 -6.94
C GLU A 285 -11.08 0.15 -7.85
N LEU A 286 -11.75 -0.96 -8.13
CA LEU A 286 -12.96 -1.03 -8.93
C LEU A 286 -14.04 -1.69 -8.09
N GLU A 287 -15.15 -0.98 -7.96
CA GLU A 287 -16.28 -1.41 -7.15
C GLU A 287 -17.58 -1.20 -7.93
N GLY A 288 -18.60 -2.01 -7.65
CA GLY A 288 -19.85 -1.91 -8.38
C GLY A 288 -20.84 -3.02 -8.08
N CYS A 289 -21.90 -3.02 -8.89
CA CYS A 289 -23.03 -3.94 -8.80
C CYS A 289 -23.25 -4.58 -10.17
N ILE A 290 -23.13 -5.90 -10.26
CA ILE A 290 -23.30 -6.66 -11.51
C ILE A 290 -24.73 -7.20 -11.56
N PRO A 291 -25.51 -6.96 -12.63
CA PRO A 291 -26.83 -7.58 -12.77
C PRO A 291 -26.73 -9.11 -12.72
N GLN A 292 -27.51 -9.76 -11.85
CA GLN A 292 -27.59 -11.21 -11.80
C GLN A 292 -28.26 -11.74 -13.06
N ARG A 293 -27.72 -12.83 -13.62
CA ARG A 293 -28.42 -13.53 -14.69
C ARG A 293 -29.61 -14.28 -14.11
N THR A 294 -30.80 -13.97 -14.60
CA THR A 294 -31.99 -14.78 -14.34
C THR A 294 -31.89 -16.10 -15.10
N VAL A 295 -32.32 -17.19 -14.49
CA VAL A 295 -32.49 -18.49 -15.16
C VAL A 295 -33.64 -18.35 -16.15
N GLY A 296 -33.34 -18.02 -17.41
CA GLY A 296 -34.29 -17.73 -18.50
C GLY A 296 -33.97 -16.35 -19.10
N THR A 297 -33.52 -16.23 -20.35
CA THR A 297 -34.03 -16.82 -21.59
C THR A 297 -32.86 -16.92 -22.58
N GLN A 298 -32.68 -18.09 -23.22
CA GLN A 298 -31.81 -18.27 -24.39
C GLN A 298 -32.38 -17.56 -25.61
#